data_AF-X7Z5J9-F1
#
_entry.id   AF-X7Z5J9-F1
#
_cell.length_a   1.000
_cell.length_b   1.000
_cell.length_c   1.000
_cell.angle_alpha   90.00
_cell.angle_beta   90.00
_cell.angle_gamma   90.00
#
_symmetry.space_group_name_H-M   'P 1'
#
loop_
_entity.id
_entity.type
_entity.pdbx_description
1 polymer ?
#
loop_
_entity_poly.entity_id
_entity_poly.type
_entity_poly.pdbx_seq_one_letter_code
_entity_poly.pdbx_strand_id
1 'polypeptide(L)'
;MTGWFPPQRRGVAMGIRQTAQPLGIALGAAVIPELAEHGFAAAMMFPAVICMLSGVACALGVLDPPRKPRATATIAELASPYRGSSVLWRIHMVSALLMIPQTVTVTFMLIWLLNEYHWSVGRRARWSLPRSYSARWAAFWSGDGLTGSGHGCGPCVRSRPPRLRP
;
A
#
# COMPACT_ATOMS: atom_id res chain seq x y z
N MET A 1 -20.38 -5.61 8.39
CA MET A 1 -20.70 -4.21 8.78
C MET A 1 -22.17 -3.85 8.61
N THR A 2 -22.80 -4.16 7.47
CA THR A 2 -24.19 -3.79 7.19
C THR A 2 -25.21 -4.32 8.20
N GLY A 3 -24.97 -5.51 8.77
CA GLY A 3 -25.86 -6.14 9.76
C GLY A 3 -25.58 -5.81 11.24
N TRP A 4 -24.46 -5.17 11.58
CA TRP A 4 -24.06 -4.93 12.98
C TRP A 4 -24.21 -3.46 13.42
N PHE A 5 -24.13 -2.51 12.49
CA PHE A 5 -24.12 -1.08 12.81
C PHE A 5 -25.24 -0.33 12.06
N PRO A 6 -25.95 0.60 12.75
CA PRO A 6 -26.93 1.46 12.11
C PRO A 6 -26.25 2.35 11.04
N PRO A 7 -26.97 2.78 9.99
CA PRO A 7 -26.39 3.49 8.84
C PRO A 7 -25.43 4.63 9.21
N GLN A 8 -25.76 5.39 10.24
CA GLN A 8 -25.01 6.56 10.72
C GLN A 8 -23.63 6.20 11.32
N ARG A 9 -23.46 4.96 11.83
CA ARG A 9 -22.19 4.51 12.45
C ARG A 9 -21.33 3.66 11.52
N ARG A 10 -21.83 3.30 10.32
CA ARG A 10 -21.08 2.46 9.36
C ARG A 10 -19.80 3.15 8.88
N GLY A 11 -19.82 4.48 8.72
CA GLY A 11 -18.66 5.27 8.35
C GLY A 11 -17.55 5.19 9.39
N VAL A 12 -17.89 5.34 10.68
CA VAL A 12 -16.93 5.23 11.79
C VAL A 12 -16.35 3.82 11.88
N ALA A 13 -17.20 2.79 11.82
CA ALA A 13 -16.75 1.40 11.83
C ALA A 13 -15.83 1.12 10.62
N MET A 14 -16.15 1.67 9.45
CA MET A 14 -15.33 1.58 8.25
C MET A 14 -13.98 2.30 8.41
N GLY A 15 -13.97 3.49 9.00
CA GLY A 15 -12.75 4.24 9.30
C GLY A 15 -11.82 3.45 10.23
N ILE A 16 -12.35 2.89 11.32
CA ILE A 16 -11.55 2.09 12.28
C ILE A 16 -10.90 0.89 11.60
N ARG A 17 -11.64 0.14 10.75
CA ARG A 17 -11.01 -0.97 10.03
C ARG A 17 -9.98 -0.50 9.00
N GLN A 18 -10.20 0.67 8.39
CA GLN A 18 -9.29 1.23 7.39
C GLN A 18 -7.99 1.74 8.02
N THR A 19 -8.02 2.24 9.26
CA THR A 19 -6.82 2.68 9.99
C THR A 19 -6.04 1.51 10.60
N ALA A 20 -6.67 0.36 10.83
CA ALA A 20 -6.00 -0.84 11.33
C ALA A 20 -4.90 -1.36 10.37
N GLN A 21 -5.13 -1.32 9.05
CA GLN A 21 -4.15 -1.77 8.05
C GLN A 21 -2.83 -0.96 8.08
N PRO A 22 -2.83 0.39 7.93
CA PRO A 22 -1.60 1.17 7.98
C PRO A 22 -0.95 1.12 9.36
N LEU A 23 -1.72 1.00 10.45
CA LEU A 23 -1.17 0.83 11.80
C LEU A 23 -0.40 -0.49 11.94
N GLY A 24 -0.94 -1.59 11.41
CA GLY A 24 -0.26 -2.89 11.40
C GLY A 24 1.04 -2.85 10.60
N ILE A 25 1.06 -2.17 9.45
CA ILE A 25 2.27 -1.97 8.64
C ILE A 25 3.31 -1.17 9.43
N ALA A 26 2.91 -0.07 10.07
CA ALA A 26 3.80 0.77 10.87
C ALA A 26 4.42 0.00 12.04
N LEU A 27 3.60 -0.80 12.74
CA LEU A 27 4.07 -1.66 13.83
C LEU A 27 5.05 -2.72 13.33
N GLY A 28 4.73 -3.41 12.22
CA GLY A 28 5.62 -4.39 11.61
C GLY A 28 6.96 -3.79 11.19
N ALA A 29 6.94 -2.62 10.56
CA ALA A 29 8.16 -1.91 10.15
C ALA A 29 9.05 -1.49 11.34
N ALA A 30 8.45 -1.25 12.51
CA ALA A 30 9.19 -0.89 13.73
C ALA A 30 9.77 -2.11 14.46
N VAL A 31 9.05 -3.24 14.48
CA VAL A 31 9.39 -4.40 15.33
C VAL A 31 10.17 -5.48 14.57
N ILE A 32 9.83 -5.74 13.30
CA ILE A 32 10.43 -6.84 12.53
C ILE A 32 11.95 -6.71 12.35
N PRO A 33 12.52 -5.53 12.05
CA PRO A 33 13.97 -5.41 11.87
C PRO A 33 14.77 -5.79 13.12
N GLU A 34 14.30 -5.38 14.31
CA GLU A 34 14.93 -5.70 15.60
C GLU A 34 14.87 -7.21 15.89
N LEU A 35 13.72 -7.83 15.64
CA LEU A 35 13.57 -9.28 15.79
C LEU A 35 14.39 -10.07 14.77
N ALA A 36 14.62 -9.51 13.59
CA ALA A 36 15.43 -10.14 12.55
C ALA A 36 16.92 -10.23 12.96
N GLU A 37 17.42 -9.35 13.84
CA GLU A 37 18.78 -9.46 14.41
C GLU A 37 18.95 -10.75 15.23
N HIS A 38 17.86 -11.23 15.83
CA HIS A 38 17.82 -12.48 16.62
C HIS A 38 17.53 -13.72 15.75
N GLY A 39 17.43 -13.53 14.43
CA GLY A 39 17.21 -14.59 13.44
C GLY A 39 15.84 -14.55 12.75
N PHE A 40 15.78 -15.16 11.57
CA PHE A 40 14.58 -15.18 10.73
C PHE A 40 13.36 -15.78 11.44
N ALA A 41 13.56 -16.83 12.24
CA ALA A 41 12.48 -17.45 13.01
C ALA A 41 11.83 -16.48 14.00
N ALA A 42 12.63 -15.66 14.70
CA ALA A 42 12.13 -14.66 15.64
C ALA A 42 11.29 -13.58 14.95
N ALA A 43 11.74 -13.11 13.78
CA ALA A 43 10.99 -12.16 12.95
C ALA A 43 9.63 -12.73 12.48
N MET A 44 9.56 -14.02 12.15
CA MET A 44 8.33 -14.69 11.71
C MET A 44 7.38 -15.08 12.85
N MET A 45 7.90 -15.29 14.06
CA MET A 45 7.06 -15.55 15.23
C MET A 45 6.19 -14.35 15.61
N PHE A 46 6.66 -13.12 15.36
CA PHE A 46 5.89 -11.90 15.62
C PHE A 46 4.54 -11.84 14.89
N PRO A 47 4.46 -11.89 13.54
CA PRO A 47 3.18 -11.91 12.85
C PRO A 47 2.37 -13.17 13.17
N ALA A 48 3.02 -14.32 13.41
CA ALA A 48 2.33 -15.54 13.80
C ALA A 48 1.56 -15.38 15.12
N VAL A 49 2.19 -14.79 16.14
CA VAL A 49 1.55 -14.50 17.43
C VAL A 49 0.42 -13.50 17.27
N ILE A 50 0.62 -12.40 16.54
CA ILE A 50 -0.43 -11.39 16.32
C ILE A 50 -1.64 -12.01 15.59
N CYS A 51 -1.41 -12.83 14.57
CA CYS A 51 -2.46 -13.53 13.84
C CYS A 51 -3.22 -14.50 14.75
N MET A 52 -2.50 -15.27 15.57
CA MET A 52 -3.12 -16.20 16.53
C MET A 52 -3.98 -15.44 17.55
N LEU A 53 -3.46 -14.38 18.17
CA LEU A 53 -4.20 -13.55 19.12
C LEU A 53 -5.43 -12.92 18.47
N SER A 54 -5.30 -12.42 17.24
CA SER A 54 -6.42 -11.88 16.47
C SER A 54 -7.46 -12.95 16.16
N GLY A 55 -7.04 -14.16 15.80
CA GLY A 55 -7.91 -15.30 15.55
C GLY A 55 -8.69 -15.71 16.80
N VAL A 56 -8.03 -15.78 17.96
CA VAL A 56 -8.68 -16.04 19.25
C VAL A 56 -9.65 -14.93 19.61
N ALA A 57 -9.25 -13.66 19.49
CA ALA A 57 -10.13 -12.53 19.75
C ALA A 57 -11.38 -12.55 18.84
N CYS A 58 -11.21 -12.91 17.56
CA CYS A 58 -12.32 -13.12 16.64
C CYS A 58 -13.22 -14.28 17.08
N ALA A 59 -12.64 -15.43 17.44
CA ALA A 59 -13.39 -16.60 17.87
C ALA A 59 -14.22 -16.34 19.13
N LEU A 60 -13.72 -15.50 20.05
CA LEU A 60 -14.41 -15.15 21.29
C LEU A 60 -15.38 -13.97 21.14
N GLY A 61 -15.05 -12.99 20.28
CA GLY A 61 -15.75 -11.70 20.23
C GLY A 61 -16.60 -11.45 18.99
N VAL A 62 -16.43 -12.21 17.90
CA VAL A 62 -17.19 -12.01 16.67
C VAL A 62 -18.37 -12.96 16.65
N LEU A 63 -19.53 -12.42 17.02
CA LEU A 63 -20.81 -13.07 16.77
C LEU A 63 -21.26 -12.76 15.34
N ASP A 64 -22.00 -13.68 14.73
CA ASP A 64 -22.66 -13.40 13.46
C ASP A 64 -23.90 -12.53 13.70
N PRO A 65 -24.13 -11.50 12.86
CA PRO A 65 -25.36 -10.72 12.98
C PRO A 65 -26.55 -11.64 12.60
N PRO A 66 -27.76 -11.40 13.12
CA PRO A 66 -28.93 -12.20 12.75
C PRO A 66 -29.13 -12.18 11.23
N ARG A 67 -28.90 -13.31 10.56
CA ARG A 67 -29.18 -13.50 9.13
C ARG A 67 -30.46 -14.33 9.01
N LYS A 68 -31.34 -13.97 8.08
CA LYS A 68 -32.51 -14.81 7.76
C LYS A 68 -32.02 -16.21 7.34
N PRO A 69 -32.60 -17.30 7.86
CA PRO A 69 -32.29 -18.65 7.41
C PRO A 69 -32.52 -18.78 5.90
N ARG A 70 -31.59 -19.45 5.21
CA ARG A 70 -31.63 -19.62 3.75
C ARG A 70 -32.93 -20.26 3.25
N ALA A 71 -33.55 -21.11 4.07
CA ALA A 71 -34.84 -21.76 3.79
C ALA A 71 -36.03 -20.78 3.73
N THR A 72 -35.88 -19.58 4.30
CA THR A 72 -36.93 -18.54 4.33
C THR A 72 -36.66 -17.39 3.35
N ALA A 73 -35.55 -17.47 2.60
CA ALA A 73 -35.17 -16.43 1.64
C ALA A 73 -35.89 -16.65 0.29
N THR A 74 -36.36 -15.56 -0.30
CA THR A 74 -37.00 -15.56 -1.63
C THR A 74 -36.01 -15.89 -2.75
N ILE A 75 -36.50 -16.36 -3.90
CA ILE A 75 -35.66 -16.62 -5.09
C ILE A 75 -34.90 -15.35 -5.52
N ALA A 76 -35.50 -14.17 -5.37
CA ALA A 76 -34.86 -12.89 -5.65
C ALA A 76 -33.73 -12.55 -4.65
N GLU A 77 -33.89 -12.85 -3.36
CA GLU A 77 -32.84 -12.70 -2.34
C GLU A 77 -31.69 -13.71 -2.55
N LEU A 78 -31.97 -14.86 -3.18
CA LEU A 78 -30.98 -15.91 -3.50
C LEU A 78 -30.31 -15.72 -4.86
N ALA A 79 -30.83 -14.83 -5.71
CA ALA A 79 -30.29 -14.58 -7.04
C ALA A 79 -28.91 -13.92 -6.95
N SER A 80 -27.98 -14.36 -7.81
CA SER A 80 -26.65 -13.75 -7.86
C SER A 80 -26.73 -12.29 -8.32
N PRO A 81 -26.22 -11.33 -7.55
CA PRO A 81 -26.23 -9.90 -7.92
C PRO A 81 -25.51 -9.61 -9.25
N TYR A 82 -24.60 -10.50 -9.66
CA TYR A 82 -23.83 -10.38 -10.90
C TYR A 82 -24.59 -10.79 -12.15
N ARG A 83 -25.71 -11.52 -12.02
CA ARG A 83 -26.48 -12.00 -13.18
C ARG A 83 -27.41 -10.95 -13.77
N GLY A 84 -27.81 -9.94 -12.99
CA GLY A 84 -28.80 -8.93 -13.42
C GLY A 84 -28.21 -7.64 -14.01
N SER A 85 -26.93 -7.32 -13.77
CA SER A 85 -26.34 -6.05 -14.20
C SER A 85 -24.83 -6.14 -14.40
N SER A 86 -24.34 -5.53 -15.50
CA SER A 86 -22.90 -5.39 -15.78
C SER A 86 -22.21 -4.32 -14.92
N VAL A 87 -22.98 -3.50 -14.20
CA VAL A 87 -22.43 -2.42 -13.35
C VAL A 87 -21.51 -2.98 -12.28
N LEU A 88 -21.88 -4.10 -11.64
CA LEU A 88 -21.08 -4.70 -10.57
C LEU A 88 -19.74 -5.24 -11.09
N TRP A 89 -19.74 -5.79 -12.32
CA TRP A 89 -18.52 -6.21 -13.02
C TRP A 89 -17.62 -5.02 -13.34
N ARG A 90 -18.18 -3.91 -13.84
CA ARG A 90 -17.42 -2.68 -14.12
C ARG A 90 -16.78 -2.12 -12.85
N ILE A 91 -17.54 -2.03 -11.76
CA ILE A 91 -17.02 -1.57 -10.46
C ILE A 91 -15.88 -2.49 -10.00
N HIS A 92 -16.04 -3.80 -10.11
CA HIS A 92 -14.98 -4.76 -9.75
C HIS A 92 -13.72 -4.56 -10.60
N MET A 93 -13.87 -4.49 -11.92
CA MET A 93 -12.75 -4.33 -12.83
C MET A 93 -12.02 -3.01 -12.62
N VAL A 94 -12.74 -1.90 -12.48
CA VAL A 94 -12.14 -0.60 -12.18
C VAL A 94 -11.45 -0.62 -10.82
N SER A 95 -12.06 -1.21 -9.79
CA SER A 95 -11.42 -1.33 -8.46
C SER A 95 -10.14 -2.15 -8.52
N ALA A 96 -10.13 -3.26 -9.26
CA ALA A 96 -8.95 -4.09 -9.46
C ALA A 96 -7.87 -3.33 -10.24
N LEU A 97 -8.26 -2.64 -11.31
CA LEU A 97 -7.36 -1.84 -12.14
C LEU A 97 -6.73 -0.69 -11.37
N LEU A 98 -7.43 -0.11 -10.40
CA LEU A 98 -6.86 0.92 -9.52
C LEU A 98 -5.96 0.33 -8.42
N MET A 99 -6.29 -0.85 -7.89
CA MET A 99 -5.54 -1.47 -6.79
C MET A 99 -4.21 -2.10 -7.23
N ILE A 100 -4.18 -2.76 -8.40
CA ILE A 100 -3.01 -3.51 -8.86
C ILE A 100 -1.79 -2.59 -9.05
N PRO A 101 -1.87 -1.48 -9.81
CA PRO A 101 -0.71 -0.60 -10.01
C PRO A 101 -0.18 -0.05 -8.68
N GLN A 102 -1.08 0.29 -7.76
CA GLN A 102 -0.70 0.78 -6.43
C GLN A 102 0.08 -0.28 -5.62
N THR A 103 -0.35 -1.54 -5.66
CA THR A 103 0.30 -2.63 -4.91
C THR A 103 1.66 -2.99 -5.49
N VAL A 104 1.76 -3.08 -6.83
CA VAL A 104 3.02 -3.33 -7.53
C VAL A 104 4.03 -2.25 -7.19
N THR A 105 3.59 -0.99 -7.32
CA THR A 105 4.36 0.19 -6.98
C THR A 105 4.94 0.11 -5.56
N VAL A 106 4.11 -0.05 -4.53
CA VAL A 106 4.59 -0.08 -3.13
C VAL A 106 5.57 -1.24 -2.88
N THR A 107 5.33 -2.40 -3.49
CA THR A 107 6.17 -3.59 -3.29
C THR A 107 7.58 -3.42 -3.87
N PHE A 108 7.67 -2.91 -5.10
CA PHE A 108 8.96 -2.76 -5.79
C PHE A 108 9.66 -1.43 -5.48
N MET A 109 8.96 -0.48 -4.84
CA MET A 109 9.50 0.83 -4.52
C MET A 109 10.75 0.77 -3.64
N LEU A 110 10.79 -0.11 -2.63
CA LEU A 110 11.99 -0.27 -1.80
C LEU A 110 13.18 -0.75 -2.63
N ILE A 111 12.98 -1.76 -3.49
CA ILE A 111 14.03 -2.30 -4.36
C ILE A 111 14.56 -1.22 -5.29
N TRP A 112 13.68 -0.42 -5.90
CA TRP A 112 14.07 0.69 -6.75
C TRP A 112 14.86 1.77 -5.99
N LEU A 113 14.44 2.13 -4.76
CA LEU A 113 15.15 3.08 -3.92
C LEU A 113 16.56 2.59 -3.52
N LEU A 114 16.73 1.29 -3.28
CA LEU A 114 18.03 0.72 -2.94
C LEU A 114 18.96 0.65 -4.15
N ASN A 115 18.44 0.24 -5.31
CA ASN A 115 19.23 0.01 -6.51
C ASN A 115 19.59 1.30 -7.25
N GLU A 116 18.63 2.19 -7.46
CA GLU A 116 18.80 3.39 -8.30
C GLU A 116 19.30 4.60 -7.49
N TYR A 117 18.92 4.68 -6.20
CA TYR A 117 19.26 5.81 -5.33
C TYR A 117 20.26 5.47 -4.22
N HIS A 118 20.82 4.25 -4.23
CA HIS A 118 21.86 3.78 -3.30
C HIS A 118 21.58 4.11 -1.83
N TRP A 119 20.33 4.01 -1.41
CA TRP A 119 19.97 4.27 -0.01
C TRP A 119 20.63 3.23 0.91
N SER A 120 21.49 3.69 1.82
CA SER A 120 22.07 2.83 2.86
C SER A 120 20.97 2.43 3.85
N VAL A 121 20.66 1.13 3.94
CA VAL A 121 19.69 0.54 4.89
C VAL A 121 20.12 0.77 6.35
N GLY A 122 21.40 1.05 6.58
CA GLY A 122 21.96 1.34 7.91
C GLY A 122 21.80 2.80 8.32
N ARG A 123 20.60 3.22 8.73
CA ARG A 123 20.44 4.31 9.71
C ARG A 123 19.25 3.98 10.59
N ARG A 124 19.60 3.52 11.80
CA ARG A 124 18.80 3.47 13.03
C ARG A 124 17.64 4.47 12.94
N ALA A 125 16.40 3.98 13.05
CA ALA A 125 15.16 4.76 12.91
C ALA A 125 15.08 5.92 13.91
N ARG A 126 15.84 6.98 13.63
CA ARG A 126 15.70 8.30 14.23
C ARG A 126 14.93 9.09 13.19
N TRP A 127 13.73 9.52 13.56
CA TRP A 127 12.68 10.18 12.79
C TRP A 127 13.06 11.45 12.01
N SER A 128 14.35 11.75 11.81
CA SER A 128 14.81 12.73 10.85
C SER A 128 14.73 12.14 9.43
N LEU A 129 13.52 11.95 8.92
CA LEU A 129 13.33 11.88 7.48
C LEU A 129 13.78 13.23 6.92
N PRO A 130 14.82 13.31 6.07
CA PRO A 130 15.16 14.57 5.44
C PRO A 130 13.94 15.05 4.64
N ARG A 131 13.65 16.36 4.65
CA ARG A 131 12.54 17.01 3.90
C ARG A 131 12.48 16.61 2.42
N SER A 132 13.53 16.00 1.88
CA SER A 132 13.60 15.42 0.54
C SER A 132 12.74 14.15 0.35
N TYR A 133 12.22 13.54 1.42
CA TYR A 133 11.37 12.36 1.32
C TYR A 133 10.08 12.68 0.55
N SER A 134 9.34 13.73 0.93
CA SER A 134 8.09 14.11 0.26
C SER A 134 8.28 14.51 -1.20
N ALA A 135 9.36 15.24 -1.51
CA ALA A 135 9.67 15.67 -2.88
C ALA A 135 10.03 14.48 -3.80
N ARG A 136 10.76 13.49 -3.28
CA ARG A 136 11.11 12.28 -4.03
C ARG A 136 9.94 11.29 -4.15
N TRP A 137 9.08 11.23 -3.13
CA TRP A 137 7.80 10.53 -3.19
C TRP A 137 6.86 11.12 -4.25
N ALA A 138 6.82 12.45 -4.38
CA ALA A 138 6.03 13.13 -5.41
C ALA A 138 6.60 12.86 -6.82
N ALA A 139 7.92 12.93 -7.02
CA ALA A 139 8.56 12.66 -8.32
C ALA A 139 8.30 11.23 -8.84
N PHE A 140 8.24 10.25 -7.95
CA PHE A 140 7.90 8.87 -8.30
C PHE A 140 6.44 8.74 -8.78
N TRP A 141 5.49 9.43 -8.12
CA TRP A 141 4.09 9.48 -8.56
C TRP A 141 3.89 10.25 -9.88
N SER A 142 4.75 11.23 -10.17
CA SER A 142 4.71 12.00 -11.41
C SER A 142 5.32 11.27 -12.62
N GLY A 143 5.99 10.12 -12.42
CA GLY A 143 6.62 9.36 -13.50
C GLY A 143 7.99 9.91 -13.97
N ASP A 144 8.51 10.95 -13.31
CA ASP A 144 9.78 11.60 -13.68
C ASP A 144 11.01 10.71 -13.45
N GLY A 145 10.85 9.59 -12.73
CA GLY A 145 11.90 8.58 -12.52
C GLY A 145 11.96 7.47 -13.58
N LEU A 146 11.00 7.39 -14.51
CA LEU A 146 10.95 6.36 -15.56
C LEU A 146 11.59 6.80 -16.89
N THR A 147 11.84 8.11 -17.05
CA THR A 147 12.68 8.59 -18.14
C THR A 147 14.13 8.37 -17.77
N GLY A 148 14.63 7.17 -18.13
CA GLY A 148 16.05 6.90 -18.14
C GLY A 148 16.79 8.08 -18.78
N SER A 149 17.82 8.56 -18.09
CA SER A 149 18.75 9.56 -18.60
C SER A 149 19.43 9.01 -19.86
N GLY A 150 18.74 9.09 -20.99
CA GLY A 150 19.37 9.12 -22.29
C GLY A 150 20.34 10.28 -22.26
N HIS A 151 21.62 9.99 -22.50
CA HIS A 151 22.68 10.96 -22.69
C HIS A 151 22.24 12.04 -23.69
N GLY A 152 21.66 13.13 -23.18
CA GLY A 152 21.42 14.35 -23.93
C GLY A 152 22.73 15.13 -23.95
N CYS A 153 23.54 14.90 -24.98
CA CYS A 153 24.60 15.83 -25.36
C CYS A 153 23.98 17.23 -25.47
N GLY A 154 24.30 18.12 -24.53
CA GLY A 154 23.99 19.53 -24.65
C GLY A 154 24.65 20.11 -25.91
N PRO A 155 24.06 21.14 -26.55
CA PRO A 155 24.67 21.76 -27.71
C PRO A 155 25.99 22.41 -27.30
N CYS A 156 27.10 21.87 -27.83
CA CYS A 156 28.42 22.51 -27.79
C CYS A 156 28.35 23.88 -28.49
N VAL A 157 28.10 24.94 -27.72
CA VAL A 157 28.29 26.32 -28.15
C VAL A 157 29.78 26.52 -28.40
N ARG A 158 30.15 26.53 -29.68
CA ARG A 158 31.51 26.72 -30.16
C ARG A 158 31.89 28.19 -29.97
N SER A 159 32.53 28.52 -28.85
CA SER A 159 33.15 29.83 -28.62
C SER A 159 34.31 30.04 -29.60
N ARG A 160 34.12 30.93 -30.59
CA ARG A 160 35.21 31.41 -31.47
C ARG A 160 36.17 32.30 -30.67
N PRO A 161 37.50 32.14 -30.78
CA PRO A 161 38.46 33.06 -30.18
C PRO A 161 38.54 34.40 -30.97
N PRO A 162 38.95 35.50 -30.32
CA PRO A 162 39.04 36.82 -30.95
C PRO A 162 40.22 36.90 -31.93
N ARG A 163 39.96 37.52 -33.10
CA ARG A 163 41.02 37.87 -34.06
C ARG A 163 41.80 39.07 -33.53
N LEU A 164 43.07 38.89 -33.23
CA LEU A 164 44.05 39.98 -33.17
C LEU A 164 44.44 40.32 -34.62
N ARG A 165 44.15 41.55 -35.04
CA ARG A 165 44.74 42.16 -36.23
C ARG A 165 46.10 42.77 -35.82
N PRO A 166 47.13 42.75 -36.68
CA PRO A 166 48.22 43.71 -36.57
C PRO A 166 47.76 45.12 -36.96
#